data_AF-A0A4W5KD27-F1
#
_entry.id   AF-A0A4W5KD27-F1
#
_cell.length_a   1.000
_cell.length_b   1.000
_cell.length_c   1.000
_cell.angle_alpha   90.00
_cell.angle_beta   90.00
_cell.angle_gamma   90.00
#
_symmetry.space_group_name_H-M   'P 1'
#
loop_
_entity.id
_entity.type
_entity.pdbx_description
1 polymer ?
#
loop_
_entity_poly.entity_id
_entity_poly.type
_entity_poly.pdbx_seq_one_letter_code
_entity_poly.pdbx_strand_id
1 'polypeptide(L)'
;MLQPITTTLREVQSKLKKVLPRDAVLVGHSLDNDLRALNLIHPHVIDTSLLYRREFGQRFKLKVLAETVLKKQIQTEETKGHDPTEDAQAALELAQYFIHTGPRQVHDTQRQVHDTHTQTLDHDRYTTHTHRHWTTTGTRHTHTDTGPRQVH
;
A
#
# COMPACT_ATOMS: atom_id res chain seq x y z
N MET A 1 12.32 -18.60 16.73
CA MET A 1 11.57 -19.62 15.95
C MET A 1 10.08 -19.36 16.14
N LEU A 2 9.27 -19.46 15.09
CA LEU A 2 7.81 -19.40 15.22
C LEU A 2 7.32 -20.66 15.95
N GLN A 3 6.31 -20.52 16.80
CA GLN A 3 5.72 -21.68 17.48
C GLN A 3 5.02 -22.62 16.47
N PRO A 4 4.96 -23.93 16.73
CA PRO A 4 4.25 -24.87 15.87
C PRO A 4 2.76 -24.51 15.77
N ILE A 5 2.28 -24.29 14.54
CA ILE A 5 0.87 -23.99 14.28
C ILE A 5 0.19 -25.30 13.92
N THR A 6 -0.72 -25.78 14.77
CA THR A 6 -1.48 -27.03 14.56
C THR A 6 -2.87 -26.80 14.00
N THR A 7 -3.30 -25.54 13.90
CA THR A 7 -4.65 -25.19 13.46
C THR A 7 -4.80 -25.46 11.96
N THR A 8 -5.83 -26.22 11.60
CA THR A 8 -6.13 -26.56 10.20
C THR A 8 -7.14 -25.59 9.58
N LEU A 9 -7.16 -25.49 8.25
CA LEU A 9 -8.16 -24.69 7.52
C LEU A 9 -9.60 -25.09 7.91
N ARG A 10 -9.88 -26.39 8.03
CA ARG A 10 -11.19 -26.91 8.42
C ARG A 10 -11.63 -26.42 9.80
N GLU A 11 -10.71 -26.36 10.75
CA GLU A 11 -10.99 -25.85 12.09
C GLU A 11 -11.28 -24.35 12.07
N VAL A 12 -10.51 -23.56 11.30
CA VAL A 12 -10.77 -22.13 11.12
C VAL A 12 -12.15 -21.91 10.50
N GLN A 13 -12.47 -22.60 9.41
CA GLN A 13 -13.78 -22.52 8.76
C GLN A 13 -14.93 -22.90 9.72
N SER A 14 -14.75 -23.94 10.53
CA SER A 14 -15.73 -24.37 11.54
C SER A 14 -15.93 -23.31 12.63
N LYS A 15 -14.84 -22.69 13.11
CA LYS A 15 -14.90 -21.59 14.08
C LYS A 15 -15.61 -20.37 13.50
N LEU A 16 -15.28 -19.96 12.27
CA LEU A 16 -15.92 -18.83 11.60
C LEU A 16 -17.43 -19.06 11.43
N LYS A 17 -17.85 -20.26 10.98
CA LYS A 17 -19.29 -20.60 10.86
C LYS A 17 -20.05 -20.56 12.18
N LYS A 18 -19.39 -20.84 13.31
CA LYS A 18 -20.03 -20.78 14.63
C LYS A 18 -20.17 -19.35 15.16
N VAL A 19 -19.24 -18.47 14.82
CA VAL A 19 -19.21 -17.08 15.30
C VAL A 19 -20.02 -16.15 14.41
N LEU A 20 -20.03 -16.38 13.09
CA LEU A 20 -20.71 -15.52 12.13
C LEU A 20 -22.20 -15.91 12.03
N PRO A 21 -23.14 -15.01 12.36
CA PRO A 21 -24.54 -15.22 12.05
C PRO A 21 -24.78 -15.25 10.53
N ARG A 22 -25.93 -15.81 10.11
CA ARG A 22 -26.24 -16.02 8.69
C ARG A 22 -26.29 -14.71 7.87
N ASP A 23 -26.66 -13.63 8.52
CA ASP A 23 -26.79 -12.27 7.97
C ASP A 23 -25.62 -11.35 8.36
N ALA A 24 -24.52 -11.92 8.89
CA ALA A 24 -23.32 -11.15 9.19
C ALA A 24 -22.82 -10.41 7.95
N VAL A 25 -22.48 -9.14 8.09
CA VAL A 25 -21.77 -8.38 7.06
C VAL A 25 -20.28 -8.37 7.40
N LEU A 26 -19.45 -8.97 6.55
CA LEU A 26 -18.00 -8.93 6.73
C LEU A 26 -17.46 -7.60 6.22
N VAL A 27 -16.65 -6.94 7.06
CA VAL A 27 -15.98 -5.68 6.71
C VAL A 27 -14.48 -5.92 6.74
N GLY A 28 -13.78 -5.43 5.72
CA GLY A 28 -12.34 -5.59 5.64
C GLY A 28 -11.73 -4.85 4.45
N HIS A 29 -10.48 -5.16 4.13
CA HIS A 29 -9.73 -4.52 3.06
C HIS A 29 -9.11 -5.56 2.14
N SER A 30 -9.56 -5.64 0.88
CA SER A 30 -9.19 -6.70 -0.06
C SER A 30 -9.53 -8.10 0.44
N LEU A 31 -10.75 -8.25 0.99
CA LEU A 31 -11.26 -9.51 1.54
C LEU A 31 -11.38 -10.61 0.48
N ASP A 32 -11.33 -10.27 -0.81
CA ASP A 32 -11.27 -11.24 -1.88
C ASP A 32 -10.06 -12.18 -1.75
N ASN A 33 -8.93 -11.67 -1.27
CA ASN A 33 -7.74 -12.49 -1.02
C ASN A 33 -7.94 -13.39 0.20
N ASP A 34 -8.47 -12.85 1.30
CA ASP A 34 -8.69 -13.61 2.54
C ASP A 34 -9.71 -14.73 2.35
N LEU A 35 -10.84 -14.43 1.70
CA LEU A 35 -11.89 -15.41 1.45
C LEU A 35 -11.42 -16.53 0.50
N ARG A 36 -10.57 -16.21 -0.48
CA ARG A 36 -9.91 -17.22 -1.33
C ARG A 36 -8.96 -18.10 -0.53
N ALA A 37 -8.11 -17.51 0.32
CA ALA A 37 -7.21 -18.25 1.18
C ALA A 37 -7.98 -19.18 2.15
N LEU A 38 -9.16 -18.73 2.60
CA LEU A 38 -10.04 -19.51 3.47
C LEU A 38 -10.94 -20.50 2.72
N ASN A 39 -10.98 -20.53 1.39
CA ASN A 39 -11.96 -21.28 0.60
C ASN A 39 -13.40 -21.07 1.09
N LEU A 40 -13.78 -19.81 1.33
CA LEU A 40 -15.11 -19.42 1.80
C LEU A 40 -15.79 -18.48 0.81
N ILE A 41 -17.09 -18.68 0.65
CA ILE A 41 -17.98 -17.75 -0.06
C ILE A 41 -18.89 -17.12 0.99
N HIS A 42 -18.90 -15.79 1.06
CA HIS A 42 -19.74 -15.03 1.97
C HIS A 42 -20.52 -13.97 1.20
N PRO A 43 -21.88 -13.92 1.29
CA PRO A 43 -22.69 -13.09 0.41
C PRO A 43 -22.69 -11.60 0.77
N HIS A 44 -22.41 -11.24 2.03
CA HIS A 44 -22.54 -9.88 2.53
C HIS A 44 -21.17 -9.33 2.92
N VAL A 45 -20.53 -8.61 2.01
CA VAL A 45 -19.17 -8.09 2.18
C VAL A 45 -19.13 -6.59 1.89
N ILE A 46 -18.53 -5.82 2.81
CA ILE A 46 -18.11 -4.44 2.60
C ILE A 46 -16.58 -4.45 2.50
N ASP A 47 -16.07 -4.28 1.28
CA ASP A 47 -14.64 -4.21 1.03
C ASP A 47 -14.19 -2.76 0.85
N THR A 48 -13.43 -2.25 1.80
CA THR A 48 -12.92 -0.87 1.78
C THR A 48 -11.98 -0.59 0.62
N SER A 49 -11.29 -1.60 0.08
CA SER A 49 -10.45 -1.42 -1.11
C SER A 49 -11.27 -1.09 -2.37
N LEU A 50 -12.55 -1.50 -2.38
CA LEU A 50 -13.50 -1.18 -3.45
C LEU A 50 -14.26 0.11 -3.17
N LEU A 51 -14.61 0.39 -1.91
CA LEU A 51 -15.24 1.67 -1.52
C LEU A 51 -14.37 2.86 -1.86
N TYR A 52 -13.06 2.73 -1.63
CA TYR A 52 -12.08 3.80 -1.83
C TYR A 52 -11.24 3.57 -3.10
N ARG A 53 -11.74 2.89 -4.13
CA ARG A 53 -10.96 2.66 -5.36
C ARG A 53 -10.62 3.96 -6.10
N ARG A 54 -9.46 4.01 -6.77
CA ARG A 54 -9.09 5.09 -7.72
C ARG A 54 -9.88 4.98 -9.02
N GLU A 55 -9.81 6.06 -9.80
CA GLU A 55 -10.08 6.00 -11.23
C GLU A 55 -9.24 4.88 -11.87
N PHE A 56 -9.81 4.23 -12.90
CA PHE A 56 -9.21 3.07 -13.58
C PHE A 56 -9.04 1.80 -12.72
N GLY A 57 -9.65 1.75 -11.52
CA GLY A 57 -9.80 0.52 -10.74
C GLY A 57 -8.59 0.14 -9.88
N GLN A 58 -7.60 1.02 -9.73
CA GLN A 58 -6.48 0.79 -8.82
C GLN A 58 -6.95 0.88 -7.36
N ARG A 59 -6.62 -0.14 -6.55
CA ARG A 59 -6.90 -0.17 -5.11
C ARG A 59 -5.80 0.57 -4.34
N PHE A 60 -6.17 1.37 -3.34
CA PHE A 60 -5.19 1.93 -2.39
C PHE A 60 -4.79 0.89 -1.36
N LYS A 61 -3.58 1.03 -0.79
CA LYS A 61 -3.18 0.27 0.41
C LYS A 61 -3.96 0.76 1.63
N LEU A 62 -4.28 -0.14 2.56
CA LEU A 62 -4.97 0.20 3.81
C LEU A 62 -4.25 1.30 4.59
N LYS A 63 -2.92 1.21 4.76
CA LYS A 63 -2.09 2.22 5.44
C LYS A 63 -2.30 3.63 4.87
N VAL A 64 -2.36 3.76 3.55
CA VAL A 64 -2.57 5.05 2.88
C VAL A 64 -3.97 5.58 3.19
N LEU A 65 -5.00 4.73 3.17
CA LEU A 65 -6.36 5.15 3.49
C LEU A 65 -6.52 5.54 4.96
N ALA A 66 -5.94 4.77 5.88
CA ALA A 66 -5.96 5.08 7.31
C ALA A 66 -5.30 6.44 7.58
N GLU A 67 -4.14 6.70 6.98
CA GLU A 67 -3.43 7.96 7.16
C GLU A 67 -4.19 9.14 6.56
N THR A 68 -4.78 8.97 5.38
CA THR A 68 -5.36 10.10 4.64
C THR A 68 -6.80 10.41 5.04
N VAL A 69 -7.61 9.38 5.28
CA VAL A 69 -9.04 9.51 5.61
C VAL A 69 -9.24 9.59 7.12
N LEU A 70 -8.60 8.69 7.88
CA LEU A 70 -8.77 8.61 9.33
C LEU A 70 -7.75 9.44 10.11
N LYS A 71 -6.73 9.99 9.43
CA LYS A 71 -5.59 10.69 10.07
C LYS A 71 -4.86 9.81 11.10
N LYS A 72 -4.80 8.50 10.83
CA LYS A 72 -4.25 7.48 11.73
C LYS A 72 -3.09 6.76 11.05
N GLN A 73 -1.95 6.66 11.74
CA GLN A 73 -0.85 5.82 11.30
C GLN A 73 -1.07 4.40 11.80
N ILE A 74 -0.92 3.42 10.89
CA ILE A 74 -0.97 1.98 11.18
C ILE A 74 0.24 1.32 10.54
N GLN A 75 0.57 0.09 10.94
CA GLN A 75 1.67 -0.67 10.35
C GLN A 75 3.00 0.12 10.36
N THR A 76 3.37 0.67 11.51
CA THR A 76 4.61 1.45 11.67
C THR A 76 5.83 0.52 11.66
N GLU A 77 6.95 1.00 11.08
CA GLU A 77 8.17 0.21 10.89
C GLU A 77 8.86 -0.19 12.20
N GLU A 78 8.51 0.47 13.31
CA GLU A 78 8.99 0.16 14.65
C GLU A 78 8.53 -1.22 15.13
N THR A 79 7.35 -1.64 14.67
CA THR A 79 6.79 -2.96 14.91
C THR A 79 7.07 -3.89 13.73
N LYS A 80 7.83 -4.95 13.97
CA LYS A 80 8.13 -5.94 12.92
C LYS A 80 6.89 -6.79 12.62
N GLY A 81 6.21 -6.48 11.53
CA GLY A 81 5.03 -7.20 11.03
C GLY A 81 3.73 -6.45 11.29
N HIS A 82 2.68 -6.80 10.54
CA HIS A 82 1.35 -6.21 10.67
C HIS A 82 0.56 -6.91 11.77
N ASP A 83 -0.27 -6.15 12.50
CA ASP A 83 -1.25 -6.69 13.44
C ASP A 83 -2.62 -6.82 12.73
N PRO A 84 -3.13 -8.05 12.50
CA PRO A 84 -4.43 -8.23 11.88
C PRO A 84 -5.58 -7.55 12.63
N THR A 85 -5.45 -7.34 13.94
CA THR A 85 -6.44 -6.65 14.77
C THR A 85 -6.48 -5.16 14.45
N GLU A 86 -5.30 -4.54 14.32
CA GLU A 86 -5.17 -3.14 13.89
C GLU A 86 -5.75 -2.96 12.48
N ASP A 87 -5.41 -3.86 11.55
CA ASP A 87 -5.88 -3.82 10.17
C ASP A 87 -7.41 -3.96 10.08
N ALA A 88 -7.99 -4.92 10.81
CA ALA A 88 -9.44 -5.13 10.86
C ALA A 88 -10.17 -3.90 11.43
N GLN A 89 -9.61 -3.31 12.50
CA GLN A 89 -10.16 -2.11 13.12
C GLN A 89 -10.11 -0.91 12.17
N ALA A 90 -8.97 -0.68 11.50
CA ALA A 90 -8.82 0.41 10.53
C ALA A 90 -9.79 0.25 9.33
N ALA A 91 -9.98 -0.98 8.83
CA ALA A 91 -10.95 -1.24 7.77
C ALA A 91 -12.39 -0.98 8.22
N LEU A 92 -12.74 -1.34 9.47
CA LEU A 92 -14.07 -1.03 10.01
C LEU A 92 -14.30 0.48 10.15
N GLU A 93 -13.33 1.22 10.69
CA GLU A 93 -13.38 2.68 10.84
C GLU A 93 -13.54 3.37 9.47
N LEU A 94 -12.82 2.91 8.44
CA LEU A 94 -12.99 3.39 7.07
C LEU A 94 -14.40 3.16 6.53
N ALA A 95 -14.96 1.95 6.71
CA ALA A 95 -16.32 1.67 6.27
C ALA A 95 -17.34 2.58 6.99
N GLN A 96 -17.19 2.77 8.30
CA GLN A 96 -18.05 3.66 9.09
C GLN A 96 -17.96 5.12 8.64
N TYR A 97 -16.74 5.60 8.37
CA TYR A 97 -16.52 6.93 7.82
C TYR A 97 -17.20 7.09 6.46
N PHE A 98 -17.03 6.12 5.56
CA PHE A 98 -17.68 6.14 4.24
C PHE A 98 -19.21 6.22 4.36
N ILE A 99 -19.80 5.45 5.27
CA ILE A 99 -21.26 5.42 5.50
C ILE A 99 -21.75 6.77 6.03
N HIS A 100 -21.03 7.39 6.98
CA HIS A 100 -21.42 8.68 7.54
C HIS A 100 -21.27 9.85 6.56
N THR A 101 -20.15 9.88 5.84
CA THR A 101 -19.75 10.98 4.96
C THR A 101 -20.42 10.87 3.58
N GLY A 102 -20.70 9.64 3.16
CA GLY A 102 -21.28 9.33 1.87
C GLY A 102 -20.28 9.39 0.70
N PRO A 103 -20.63 8.80 -0.46
CA PRO A 103 -19.68 8.56 -1.56
C PRO A 103 -19.09 9.84 -2.18
N ARG A 104 -19.87 10.93 -2.26
CA ARG A 104 -19.45 12.17 -2.94
C ARG A 104 -18.31 12.86 -2.19
N GLN A 105 -18.41 12.95 -0.87
CA GLN A 105 -17.44 13.65 -0.03
C GLN A 105 -16.15 12.83 0.14
N VAL A 106 -16.25 11.49 0.09
CA VAL A 106 -15.07 10.61 0.07
C VAL A 106 -14.25 10.80 -1.21
N HIS A 107 -14.90 10.93 -2.37
CA HIS A 107 -14.21 11.16 -3.64
C HIS A 107 -13.31 12.40 -3.60
N ASP A 108 -13.78 13.49 -3.00
CA ASP A 108 -13.00 14.72 -2.86
C ASP A 108 -11.77 14.53 -1.95
N THR A 109 -11.92 13.72 -0.90
CA THR A 109 -10.81 13.33 -0.02
C THR A 109 -9.79 12.47 -0.77
N GLN A 110 -10.25 11.52 -1.59
CA GLN A 110 -9.38 10.66 -2.41
C GLN A 110 -8.58 11.44 -3.46
N ARG A 111 -9.16 12.52 -4.00
CA ARG A 111 -8.48 13.42 -4.95
C ARG A 111 -7.24 14.04 -4.32
N GLN A 112 -7.31 14.46 -3.07
CA GLN A 112 -6.16 14.99 -2.33
C GLN A 112 -5.05 13.94 -2.12
N VAL A 113 -5.41 12.66 -1.94
CA VAL A 113 -4.44 11.54 -1.80
C VAL A 113 -3.66 11.28 -3.09
N HIS A 114 -4.29 11.48 -4.25
CA HIS A 114 -3.64 11.29 -5.54
C HIS A 114 -2.47 12.27 -5.73
N ASP A 115 -2.66 13.52 -5.30
CA ASP A 115 -1.66 14.57 -5.47
C ASP A 115 -0.45 14.39 -4.53
N THR A 116 -0.68 13.88 -3.30
CA THR A 116 0.41 13.65 -2.33
C THR A 116 1.31 12.47 -2.71
N HIS A 117 0.75 11.40 -3.28
CA HIS A 117 1.53 10.18 -3.58
C HIS A 117 2.25 10.21 -4.93
N THR A 118 1.80 11.05 -5.87
CA THR A 118 2.48 11.23 -7.16
C THR A 118 3.82 11.97 -6.98
N GLN A 119 3.92 12.87 -5.98
CA GLN A 119 5.17 13.56 -5.67
C GLN A 119 6.24 12.66 -5.02
N THR A 120 5.85 11.62 -4.29
CA THR A 120 6.83 10.71 -3.64
C THR A 120 7.52 9.79 -4.65
N LEU A 121 6.83 9.43 -5.75
CA LEU A 121 7.40 8.57 -6.80
C LEU A 121 8.35 9.30 -7.76
N ASP A 122 8.28 10.63 -7.84
CA ASP A 122 9.22 11.43 -8.65
C ASP A 122 10.48 11.83 -7.88
N HIS A 123 10.43 11.92 -6.54
CA HIS A 123 11.61 12.24 -5.73
C HIS A 123 12.65 11.10 -5.70
N ASP A 124 12.20 9.84 -5.72
CA ASP A 124 13.09 8.66 -5.76
C ASP A 124 13.77 8.42 -7.12
N ARG A 125 13.26 9.02 -8.21
CA ARG A 125 13.91 8.94 -9.52
C ARG A 125 15.07 9.92 -9.71
N TYR A 126 15.13 10.99 -8.91
CA TYR A 126 16.21 11.97 -9.00
C TYR A 126 17.39 11.70 -8.07
N THR A 127 17.22 10.91 -7.01
CA THR A 127 18.29 10.62 -6.04
C THR A 127 19.23 9.49 -6.45
N THR A 128 18.91 8.70 -7.48
CA THR A 128 19.75 7.59 -7.96
C THR A 128 20.84 7.99 -8.97
N HIS A 129 20.98 9.28 -9.33
CA HIS A 129 21.91 9.72 -10.39
C HIS A 129 23.07 10.62 -9.95
N THR A 130 23.48 10.59 -8.67
CA THR A 130 24.69 11.33 -8.24
C THR A 130 25.49 10.55 -7.21
N HIS A 131 26.04 9.38 -7.56
CA HIS A 131 27.25 8.87 -6.91
C HIS A 131 27.86 7.72 -7.73
N ARG A 132 28.66 8.07 -8.75
CA ARG A 132 29.75 7.20 -9.22
C ARG A 132 31.03 8.02 -9.28
N HIS A 133 31.81 7.88 -8.20
CA HIS A 133 33.22 8.25 -8.14
C HIS A 133 33.98 7.53 -9.27
N TRP A 134 34.73 8.30 -10.05
CA TRP A 134 35.73 7.74 -10.97
C TRP A 134 37.05 7.57 -10.21
N THR A 135 37.54 6.33 -10.14
CA THR A 135 38.92 6.04 -9.74
C THR A 135 39.81 6.08 -10.97
N THR A 136 40.77 7.00 -10.97
CA THR A 136 41.78 7.18 -12.01
C THR A 136 42.89 6.13 -11.90
N THR A 137 43.12 5.34 -12.95
CA THR A 137 44.42 4.69 -13.23
C THR A 137 44.83 5.04 -14.66
N GLY A 138 46.02 5.62 -14.79
CA GLY A 138 46.48 6.28 -16.00
C GLY A 138 47.18 5.37 -17.00
N THR A 139 47.51 5.93 -18.17
CA THR A 139 48.74 5.64 -18.91
C THR A 139 49.07 6.82 -19.82
N ARG A 140 50.34 7.25 -19.75
CA ARG A 140 50.99 8.31 -20.52
C ARG A 140 51.12 7.89 -21.99
N HIS A 141 50.83 8.80 -22.92
CA HIS A 141 51.55 8.87 -24.19
C HIS A 141 51.74 10.34 -24.62
N THR A 142 52.99 10.65 -24.93
CA THR A 142 53.56 11.91 -25.40
C THR A 142 53.46 12.00 -26.93
N HIS A 143 53.09 13.15 -27.51
CA HIS A 143 53.91 13.91 -28.48
C HIS A 143 53.16 15.10 -29.16
N THR A 144 53.81 16.28 -29.12
CA THR A 144 53.95 17.39 -30.11
C THR A 144 52.73 17.90 -30.89
N ASP A 145 52.28 19.14 -30.68
CA ASP A 145 52.77 20.44 -31.23
C ASP A 145 52.11 20.83 -32.56
N THR A 146 51.31 21.91 -32.56
CA THR A 146 51.39 23.10 -33.44
C THR A 146 50.08 23.90 -33.50
N GLY A 147 50.10 25.12 -32.96
CA GLY A 147 49.66 26.37 -33.62
C GLY A 147 48.17 26.66 -33.96
N PRO A 148 47.79 27.95 -34.10
CA PRO A 148 46.46 28.45 -33.79
C PRO A 148 45.64 28.88 -35.02
N ARG A 149 44.31 29.08 -34.86
CA ARG A 149 43.55 30.14 -35.56
C ARG A 149 42.14 30.33 -35.00
N GLN A 150 41.88 31.57 -34.56
CA GLN A 150 40.55 32.16 -34.49
C GLN A 150 39.95 32.28 -35.89
N VAL A 151 38.62 32.16 -36.00
CA VAL A 151 37.82 32.89 -36.98
C VAL A 151 36.41 33.12 -36.42
N HIS A 152 36.09 34.41 -36.31
CA HIS A 152 34.80 35.11 -36.25
C HIS A 152 33.79 34.83 -35.12
#